data_AF-A0A3A8IBL8-F1
#
_entry.id   AF-A0A3A8IBL8-F1
#
_cell.length_a   1.000
_cell.length_b   1.000
_cell.length_c   1.000
_cell.angle_alpha   90.00
_cell.angle_beta   90.00
_cell.angle_gamma   90.00
#
_symmetry.space_group_name_H-M   'P 1'
#
loop_
_entity.id
_entity.type
_entity.pdbx_description
1 polymer ?
#
loop_
_entity_poly.entity_id
_entity_poly.type
_entity_poly.pdbx_seq_one_letter_code
_entity_poly.pdbx_strand_id
1 'polypeptide(L)'
;MIGIPLGWAYSNFAEWALRRYVAPGRRNPPSPPHASFAASPCADAYLRSLWTRATEWRERMGLAVLALAHAPLFPMAPFFVGTVWACAFNFHRVHRRAHLDPAWARANVPWLCDHHLGHVTDANWCVTHPFFDNVFGTRHEHLGIQPPAPAPALS
;
A
#
# COMPACT_ATOMS: atom_id res chain seq x y z
N MET A 1 -22.64 7.88 12.62
CA MET A 1 -22.28 7.47 11.23
C MET A 1 -21.05 6.55 11.26
N ILE A 2 -21.20 5.34 11.83
CA ILE A 2 -20.07 4.40 12.06
C ILE A 2 -19.53 3.77 10.77
N GLY A 3 -20.30 3.80 9.67
CA GLY A 3 -19.90 3.23 8.39
C GLY A 3 -18.65 3.86 7.78
N ILE A 4 -18.36 5.14 8.03
CA ILE A 4 -17.17 5.82 7.51
C ILE A 4 -15.88 5.28 8.17
N PRO A 5 -15.68 5.36 9.50
CA PRO A 5 -14.48 4.81 10.12
C PRO A 5 -14.35 3.30 9.91
N LEU A 6 -15.47 2.57 9.90
CA LEU A 6 -15.47 1.13 9.61
C LEU A 6 -15.03 0.84 8.17
N GLY A 7 -15.53 1.58 7.18
CA GLY A 7 -15.13 1.44 5.78
C GLY A 7 -13.66 1.75 5.56
N TRP A 8 -13.16 2.81 6.20
CA TRP A 8 -11.73 3.16 6.14
C TRP A 8 -10.83 2.07 6.73
N ALA A 9 -11.16 1.58 7.94
CA ALA A 9 -10.40 0.50 8.57
C ALA A 9 -10.48 -0.79 7.75
N TYR A 10 -11.68 -1.17 7.29
CA TYR A 10 -11.87 -2.32 6.41
C TYR A 10 -11.04 -2.22 5.13
N SER A 11 -11.02 -1.06 4.47
CA SER A 11 -10.23 -0.87 3.25
C SER A 11 -8.73 -0.97 3.50
N ASN A 12 -8.22 -0.40 4.60
CA ASN A 12 -6.80 -0.55 4.94
C ASN A 12 -6.43 -2.00 5.34
N PHE A 13 -7.35 -2.71 5.99
CA PHE A 13 -7.17 -4.14 6.24
C PHE A 13 -7.13 -4.95 4.93
N ALA A 14 -8.07 -4.68 4.02
CA ALA A 14 -8.13 -5.34 2.72
C ALA A 14 -6.87 -5.09 1.90
N GLU A 15 -6.34 -3.86 1.93
CA GLU A 15 -5.04 -3.51 1.36
C GLU A 15 -3.91 -4.43 1.86
N TRP A 16 -3.78 -4.54 3.19
CA TRP A 16 -2.79 -5.38 3.84
C TRP A 16 -2.97 -6.86 3.48
N ALA A 17 -4.18 -7.40 3.65
CA ALA A 17 -4.47 -8.80 3.47
C ALA A 17 -4.30 -9.25 2.00
N LEU A 18 -4.85 -8.48 1.05
CA LEU A 18 -4.77 -8.82 -0.36
C LEU A 18 -3.34 -8.79 -0.86
N ARG A 19 -2.51 -7.81 -0.48
CA ARG A 19 -1.12 -7.78 -0.92
C ARG A 19 -0.24 -8.79 -0.21
N ARG A 20 -0.51 -9.13 1.05
CA ARG A 20 0.24 -10.18 1.74
C ARG A 20 -0.07 -11.58 1.19
N TYR A 21 -1.34 -11.89 0.91
CA TYR A 21 -1.77 -13.27 0.63
C TYR A 21 -2.16 -13.54 -0.83
N VAL A 22 -2.70 -12.56 -1.56
CA VAL A 22 -3.26 -12.78 -2.91
C VAL A 22 -2.36 -12.23 -4.01
N ALA A 23 -1.78 -11.07 -3.77
CA ALA A 23 -0.81 -10.44 -4.64
C ALA A 23 0.50 -10.23 -3.89
N PRO A 24 1.16 -11.29 -3.38
CA PRO A 24 2.51 -11.16 -2.87
C PRO A 24 3.31 -10.62 -4.05
N GLY A 25 3.65 -9.33 -3.97
CA GLY A 25 4.34 -8.63 -5.04
C GLY A 25 5.54 -9.46 -5.47
N ARG A 26 5.85 -9.46 -6.77
CA ARG A 26 7.08 -10.08 -7.29
C ARG A 26 8.21 -9.73 -6.32
N ARG A 27 8.65 -10.75 -5.56
CA ARG A 27 9.74 -10.66 -4.60
C ARG A 27 10.96 -10.32 -5.43
N ASN A 28 11.39 -9.06 -5.40
CA ASN A 28 12.54 -8.69 -6.17
C ASN A 28 13.79 -9.33 -5.54
N PRO A 29 14.80 -9.69 -6.35
CA PRO A 29 16.11 -10.08 -5.83
C PRO A 29 16.62 -8.97 -4.88
N PRO A 30 17.49 -9.32 -3.91
CA PRO A 30 17.92 -8.40 -2.88
C PRO A 30 18.36 -7.06 -3.50
N SER A 31 17.65 -6.00 -3.14
CA SER A 31 18.06 -4.61 -3.40
C SER A 31 19.51 -4.45 -2.95
N PRO A 32 20.36 -3.64 -3.62
CA PRO A 32 21.70 -3.34 -3.13
C PRO A 32 21.63 -2.89 -1.67
N PRO A 33 22.49 -3.42 -0.78
CA PRO A 33 22.24 -3.47 0.66
C PRO A 33 22.39 -2.14 1.42
N HIS A 34 22.39 -0.99 0.74
CA HIS A 34 22.78 0.28 1.35
C HIS A 34 21.81 1.43 1.02
N ALA A 35 21.58 2.30 2.01
CA ALA A 35 20.71 3.48 1.91
C ALA A 35 21.05 4.40 0.72
N SER A 36 22.29 4.36 0.24
CA SER A 36 22.73 5.05 -0.98
C SER A 36 21.97 4.59 -2.23
N PHE A 37 21.62 3.31 -2.35
CA PHE A 37 20.77 2.83 -3.44
C PHE A 37 19.37 3.40 -3.34
N ALA A 38 18.77 3.38 -2.14
CA ALA A 38 17.41 3.86 -1.94
C ALA A 38 17.25 5.37 -2.24
N ALA A 39 18.33 6.14 -2.12
CA ALA A 39 18.41 7.55 -2.50
C ALA A 39 18.87 7.79 -3.97
N SER A 40 19.21 6.72 -4.71
CA SER A 40 19.81 6.85 -6.05
C SER A 40 18.77 7.01 -7.18
N PRO A 41 19.15 7.61 -8.32
CA PRO A 41 18.35 7.61 -9.55
C PRO A 41 18.01 6.20 -10.06
N CYS A 42 18.84 5.19 -9.73
CA CYS A 42 18.56 3.80 -10.08
C CYS A 42 17.35 3.24 -9.30
N ALA A 43 17.20 3.59 -8.02
CA ALA A 43 16.01 3.22 -7.25
C ALA A 43 14.75 3.92 -7.79
N ASP A 44 14.87 5.17 -8.22
CA ASP A 44 13.77 5.89 -8.87
C ASP A 44 13.34 5.24 -10.19
N ALA A 45 14.32 4.84 -11.02
CA ALA A 45 14.06 4.12 -12.27
C ALA A 45 13.43 2.75 -12.00
N TYR A 46 13.87 2.07 -10.94
CA TYR A 46 13.30 0.81 -10.49
C TYR A 46 11.84 0.98 -10.02
N LEU A 47 11.54 1.95 -9.15
CA LEU A 47 10.17 2.22 -8.72
C LEU A 47 9.25 2.52 -9.90
N ARG A 48 9.72 3.29 -10.88
CA ARG A 48 8.98 3.56 -12.13
C ARG A 48 8.76 2.30 -12.96
N SER A 49 9.75 1.42 -13.07
CA SER A 49 9.67 0.22 -13.91
C SER A 49 8.67 -0.83 -13.39
N LEU A 50 8.37 -0.80 -12.10
CA LEU A 50 7.34 -1.64 -11.48
C LEU A 50 5.92 -1.31 -11.97
N TRP A 51 5.68 -0.05 -12.39
CA TRP A 51 4.38 0.37 -12.91
C TRP A 51 4.28 0.17 -14.41
N THR A 52 3.83 -1.03 -14.77
CA THR A 52 3.58 -1.44 -16.16
C THR A 52 2.11 -1.28 -16.52
N ARG A 53 1.81 -1.28 -17.83
CA ARG A 53 0.42 -1.33 -18.31
C ARG A 53 -0.34 -2.55 -17.78
N ALA A 54 0.35 -3.68 -17.62
CA ALA A 54 -0.25 -4.91 -17.12
C ALA A 54 -0.59 -4.81 -15.62
N THR A 55 0.27 -4.21 -14.80
CA THR A 55 0.00 -3.99 -13.37
C THR A 55 -1.13 -2.98 -13.18
N GLU A 56 -1.12 -1.87 -13.94
CA GLU A 56 -2.20 -0.88 -13.94
C GLU A 56 -3.56 -1.51 -14.33
N TRP A 57 -3.57 -2.34 -15.37
CA TRP A 57 -4.79 -3.04 -15.80
C TRP A 57 -5.33 -4.00 -14.73
N ARG A 58 -4.46 -4.84 -14.17
CA ARG A 58 -4.83 -5.79 -13.10
C ARG A 58 -5.41 -5.07 -11.89
N GLU A 59 -4.79 -3.96 -11.49
CA GLU A 59 -5.30 -3.15 -10.39
C GLU A 59 -6.69 -2.59 -10.69
N ARG A 60 -6.88 -1.94 -11.85
CA ARG A 60 -8.19 -1.38 -12.22
C ARG A 60 -9.29 -2.45 -12.27
N MET A 61 -8.98 -3.64 -12.78
CA MET A 61 -9.92 -4.76 -12.80
C MET A 61 -10.23 -5.25 -11.39
N GLY A 62 -9.22 -5.39 -10.52
CA GLY A 62 -9.43 -5.75 -9.12
C GLY A 62 -10.31 -4.74 -8.38
N LEU A 63 -10.09 -3.44 -8.61
CA LEU A 63 -10.90 -2.38 -8.00
C LEU A 63 -12.34 -2.34 -8.57
N ALA A 64 -12.52 -2.64 -9.86
CA ALA A 64 -13.86 -2.76 -10.45
C ALA A 64 -14.64 -3.94 -9.85
N VAL A 65 -13.99 -5.10 -9.72
CA VAL A 65 -14.58 -6.28 -9.05
C VAL A 65 -14.92 -5.95 -7.59
N LEU A 66 -14.03 -5.29 -6.86
CA LEU A 66 -14.28 -4.85 -5.49
C LEU A 66 -15.48 -3.90 -5.42
N ALA A 67 -15.58 -2.92 -6.32
CA ALA A 67 -16.70 -1.99 -6.35
C ALA A 67 -18.03 -2.71 -6.57
N LEU A 68 -18.08 -3.61 -7.56
CA LEU A 68 -19.27 -4.42 -7.87
C LEU A 68 -19.65 -5.36 -6.73
N ALA A 69 -18.68 -6.01 -6.09
CA ALA A 69 -18.92 -6.91 -4.96
C ALA A 69 -19.57 -6.20 -3.76
N HIS A 70 -19.30 -4.90 -3.56
CA HIS A 70 -19.87 -4.12 -2.46
C HIS A 70 -21.18 -3.39 -2.85
N ALA A 71 -21.51 -3.29 -4.14
CA ALA A 71 -22.70 -2.57 -4.62
C ALA A 71 -24.03 -3.07 -4.01
N PRO A 72 -24.27 -4.39 -3.83
CA PRO A 72 -25.50 -4.88 -3.21
C PRO A 72 -25.73 -4.39 -1.77
N LEU A 73 -24.66 -4.00 -1.06
CA LEU A 73 -24.75 -3.49 0.31
C LEU A 73 -25.13 -1.99 0.37
N PHE A 74 -25.09 -1.28 -0.75
CA PHE A 74 -25.27 0.17 -0.78
C PHE A 74 -26.63 0.64 -0.20
N PRO A 75 -27.78 -0.01 -0.47
CA PRO A 75 -29.06 0.41 0.10
C PRO A 75 -29.13 0.29 1.63
N MET A 76 -28.36 -0.64 2.22
CA MET A 76 -28.36 -0.91 3.66
C MET A 76 -27.25 -0.14 4.40
N ALA A 77 -26.09 0.04 3.77
CA ALA A 77 -24.90 0.61 4.39
C ALA A 77 -24.21 1.63 3.47
N PRO A 78 -24.89 2.72 3.05
CA PRO A 78 -24.39 3.63 2.01
C PRO A 78 -23.08 4.31 2.40
N PHE A 79 -22.92 4.70 3.67
CA PHE A 79 -21.68 5.33 4.15
C PHE A 79 -20.49 4.37 4.19
N PHE A 80 -20.73 3.09 4.49
CA PHE A 80 -19.68 2.08 4.45
C PHE A 80 -19.25 1.83 3.00
N VAL A 81 -20.19 1.51 2.11
CA VAL A 81 -19.90 1.22 0.70
C VAL A 81 -19.29 2.43 0.00
N GLY A 82 -19.83 3.63 0.23
CA GLY A 82 -19.27 4.87 -0.30
C GLY A 82 -17.83 5.12 0.18
N THR A 83 -17.52 4.80 1.44
CA THR A 83 -16.15 4.90 1.96
C THR A 83 -15.24 3.86 1.32
N VAL A 84 -15.69 2.61 1.16
CA VAL A 84 -14.92 1.57 0.48
C VAL A 84 -14.57 1.99 -0.95
N TRP A 85 -15.53 2.53 -1.71
CA TRP A 85 -15.28 3.04 -3.06
C TRP A 85 -14.35 4.25 -3.08
N ALA A 86 -14.50 5.18 -2.14
CA ALA A 86 -13.60 6.32 -2.01
C ALA A 86 -12.16 5.89 -1.69
N CYS A 87 -11.99 4.92 -0.78
CA CYS A 87 -10.70 4.32 -0.46
C CYS A 87 -10.11 3.57 -1.65
N ALA A 88 -10.91 2.80 -2.40
CA ALA A 88 -10.48 2.10 -3.62
C ALA A 88 -9.99 3.08 -4.70
N PHE A 89 -10.68 4.20 -4.89
CA PHE A 89 -10.22 5.26 -5.78
C PHE A 89 -8.94 5.92 -5.28
N ASN A 90 -8.86 6.23 -3.99
CA ASN A 90 -7.68 6.83 -3.37
C ASN A 90 -6.45 5.91 -3.50
N PHE A 91 -6.64 4.61 -3.30
CA PHE A 91 -5.63 3.59 -3.52
C PHE A 91 -5.02 3.69 -4.91
N HIS A 92 -5.86 3.66 -5.96
CA HIS A 92 -5.36 3.73 -7.34
C HIS A 92 -4.56 5.00 -7.58
N ARG A 93 -5.10 6.14 -7.13
CA ARG A 93 -4.48 7.44 -7.29
C ARG A 93 -3.11 7.52 -6.60
N VAL A 94 -3.03 7.06 -5.34
CA VAL A 94 -1.81 7.06 -4.53
C VAL A 94 -0.77 6.09 -5.08
N HIS A 95 -1.17 4.85 -5.37
CA HIS A 95 -0.26 3.82 -5.86
C HIS A 95 0.35 4.21 -7.22
N ARG A 96 -0.51 4.62 -8.18
CA ARG A 96 -0.06 5.10 -9.48
C ARG A 96 0.87 6.30 -9.34
N ARG A 97 0.52 7.29 -8.51
CA ARG A 97 1.35 8.48 -8.31
C ARG A 97 2.70 8.12 -7.69
N ALA A 98 2.73 7.21 -6.72
CA ALA A 98 3.96 6.81 -6.05
C ALA A 98 4.99 6.19 -7.01
N HIS A 99 4.52 5.42 -7.99
CA HIS A 99 5.42 4.88 -9.01
C HIS A 99 5.86 5.92 -10.05
N LEU A 100 4.99 6.86 -10.43
CA LEU A 100 5.33 7.89 -11.42
C LEU A 100 6.23 8.99 -10.84
N ASP A 101 6.05 9.31 -9.57
CA ASP A 101 6.77 10.35 -8.82
C ASP A 101 7.36 9.77 -7.52
N PRO A 102 8.54 9.13 -7.59
CA PRO A 102 9.24 8.58 -6.43
C PRO A 102 9.60 9.62 -5.35
N ALA A 103 9.83 10.89 -5.74
CA ALA A 103 10.10 11.95 -4.78
C ALA A 103 8.86 12.23 -3.93
N TRP A 104 7.69 12.33 -4.58
CA TRP A 104 6.42 12.40 -3.87
C TRP A 104 6.15 11.16 -3.03
N ALA A 105 6.47 9.97 -3.54
CA ALA A 105 6.29 8.71 -2.80
C ALA A 105 7.07 8.69 -1.48
N ARG A 106 8.37 9.04 -1.50
CA ARG A 106 9.19 9.10 -0.28
C ARG A 106 8.64 10.09 0.75
N ALA A 107 8.10 11.22 0.29
CA ALA A 107 7.58 12.25 1.19
C ALA A 107 6.20 11.91 1.77
N ASN A 108 5.35 11.17 1.05
CA ASN A 108 3.93 11.02 1.39
C ASN A 108 3.52 9.58 1.74
N VAL A 109 4.15 8.60 1.10
CA VAL A 109 3.92 7.17 1.34
C VAL A 109 5.22 6.38 1.45
N PRO A 110 6.17 6.80 2.32
CA PRO A 110 7.49 6.17 2.46
C PRO A 110 7.47 4.66 2.74
N TRP A 111 6.44 4.14 3.42
CA TRP A 111 6.28 2.70 3.64
C TRP A 111 6.10 1.91 2.34
N LEU A 112 5.50 2.50 1.29
CA LEU A 112 5.42 1.87 -0.04
C LEU A 112 6.80 1.83 -0.70
N CYS A 113 7.63 2.86 -0.50
CA CYS A 113 9.02 2.81 -0.94
C CYS A 113 9.80 1.74 -0.16
N ASP A 114 9.61 1.64 1.17
CA ASP A 114 10.21 0.61 2.00
C ASP A 114 9.77 -0.80 1.57
N HIS A 115 8.53 -0.98 1.12
CA HIS A 115 8.05 -2.26 0.58
C HIS A 115 8.84 -2.72 -0.65
N HIS A 116 9.19 -1.78 -1.54
CA HIS A 116 9.89 -2.10 -2.79
C HIS A 116 11.41 -2.11 -2.66
N LEU A 117 11.96 -1.23 -1.81
CA LEU A 117 13.39 -1.01 -1.67
C LEU A 117 14.00 -1.74 -0.47
N GLY A 118 13.17 -2.09 0.52
CA GLY A 118 13.60 -2.74 1.75
C GLY A 118 14.11 -4.17 1.55
N HIS A 119 14.85 -4.64 2.56
CA HIS A 119 15.43 -5.97 2.61
C HIS A 119 14.50 -7.01 3.26
N VAL A 120 13.49 -6.55 4.02
CA VAL A 120 12.50 -7.43 4.65
C VAL A 120 11.40 -7.75 3.65
N THR A 121 11.30 -9.00 3.23
CA THR A 121 10.40 -9.42 2.15
C THR A 121 8.94 -9.55 2.56
N ASP A 122 8.65 -9.76 3.85
CA ASP A 122 7.29 -9.87 4.41
C ASP A 122 6.95 -8.61 5.23
N ALA A 123 6.96 -7.45 4.58
CA ALA A 123 6.80 -6.17 5.25
C ALA A 123 6.09 -5.12 4.37
N ASN A 124 5.50 -4.13 5.05
CA ASN A 124 4.96 -2.90 4.49
C ASN A 124 3.88 -3.14 3.43
N TRP A 125 2.86 -3.90 3.80
CA TRP A 125 1.82 -4.34 2.90
C TRP A 125 0.74 -3.30 2.63
N CYS A 126 0.66 -2.20 3.36
CA CYS A 126 -0.29 -1.12 3.09
C CYS A 126 0.29 -0.12 2.07
N VAL A 127 -0.57 0.60 1.34
CA VAL A 127 -0.15 1.62 0.36
C VAL A 127 -0.63 2.99 0.76
N THR A 128 -1.91 3.13 1.14
CA THR A 128 -2.46 4.45 1.44
C THR A 128 -2.10 4.95 2.84
N HIS A 129 -1.97 4.04 3.80
CA HIS A 129 -1.55 4.33 5.18
C HIS A 129 -1.05 3.04 5.85
N PRO A 130 -0.02 3.03 6.71
CA PRO A 130 0.53 1.82 7.30
C PRO A 130 -0.25 1.31 8.53
N PHE A 131 -1.57 1.55 8.62
CA PHE A 131 -2.31 1.30 9.86
C PHE A 131 -2.29 -0.20 10.23
N PHE A 132 -2.67 -1.09 9.32
CA PHE A 132 -2.60 -2.53 9.60
C PHE A 132 -1.19 -3.12 9.58
N ASP A 133 -0.22 -2.47 8.92
CA ASP A 133 1.19 -2.84 9.12
C ASP A 133 1.65 -2.58 10.55
N ASN A 134 1.21 -1.48 11.17
CA ASN A 134 1.52 -1.19 12.56
C ASN A 134 0.77 -2.13 13.52
N VAL A 135 -0.52 -2.38 13.26
CA VAL A 135 -1.34 -3.28 14.10
C VAL A 135 -0.78 -4.71 14.12
N PHE A 136 -0.32 -5.21 12.98
CA PHE A 136 0.20 -6.58 12.86
C PHE A 136 1.73 -6.67 12.93
N GLY A 137 2.43 -5.56 13.20
CA GLY A 137 3.89 -5.56 13.31
C GLY A 137 4.64 -5.89 12.01
N THR A 138 4.01 -5.68 10.84
CA THR A 138 4.66 -5.85 9.52
C THR A 138 5.27 -4.56 8.98
N ARG A 139 5.30 -3.49 9.79
CA ARG A 139 5.96 -2.22 9.43
C ARG A 139 7.48 -2.31 9.66
N HIS A 140 8.26 -2.14 8.60
CA HIS A 140 9.73 -2.11 8.66
C HIS A 140 10.30 -0.91 7.90
N GLU A 141 10.91 0.03 8.63
CA GLU A 141 11.52 1.23 8.04
C GLU A 141 12.84 0.91 7.33
N HIS A 142 13.02 1.43 6.12
CA HIS A 142 14.26 1.28 5.36
C HIS A 142 14.87 2.63 4.93
N LEU A 143 14.03 3.62 4.62
CA LEU A 143 14.49 4.94 4.14
C LEU A 143 15.13 5.83 5.21
N GLY A 144 14.89 5.58 6.51
CA GLY A 144 15.45 6.38 7.61
C GLY A 144 14.90 7.82 7.69
N ILE A 145 13.67 8.02 7.21
CA ILE A 145 12.99 9.33 7.17
C ILE A 145 11.67 9.34 7.95
N GLN A 146 11.28 8.20 8.52
CA GLN A 146 10.09 8.04 9.31
C GLN A 146 10.46 7.88 10.79
N PRO A 147 9.53 8.18 11.71
CA PRO A 147 9.70 7.75 13.09
C PRO A 147 9.72 6.21 13.14
N PRO A 148 10.53 5.60 14.02
CA PRO A 148 10.54 4.16 14.20
C PRO A 148 9.12 3.66 14.51
N ALA A 149 8.77 2.49 13.97
CA ALA A 149 7.50 1.85 14.27
C ALA A 149 7.33 1.68 15.79
N PRO A 150 6.11 1.79 16.34
CA PRO A 150 5.88 1.50 17.75
C PRO A 150 6.42 0.10 18.06
N ALA A 151 7.24 -0.01 19.11
CA ALA A 151 7.72 -1.31 19.55
C ALA A 151 6.52 -2.24 19.81
N PRO A 152 6.60 -3.53 19.43
CA PRO A 152 5.53 -4.47 19.76
C PRO A 152 5.33 -4.43 21.28
N ALA A 153 4.07 -4.22 21.71
CA ALA A 153 3.73 -4.31 23.12
C ALA A 153 4.09 -5.73 23.58
N LEU A 154 5.15 -5.84 24.38
CA LEU A 154 5.52 -7.09 25.02
C LEU A 154 4.34 -7.50 25.92
N SER A 155 3.64 -8.56 25.52
CA SER A 155 2.63 -9.25 26.32
C SER A 155 3.28 -10.24 27.27
#